data_AF-A0A2S6GL28-F1
#
_entry.id   AF-A0A2S6GL28-F1
#
_cell.length_a   1.000
_cell.length_b   1.000
_cell.length_c   1.000
_cell.angle_alpha   90.00
_cell.angle_beta   90.00
_cell.angle_gamma   90.00
#
_symmetry.space_group_name_H-M   'P 1'
#
loop_
_entity.id
_entity.type
_entity.pdbx_description
1 polymer ?
#
loop_
_entity_poly.entity_id
_entity_poly.type
_entity_poly.pdbx_seq_one_letter_code
_entity_poly.pdbx_strand_id
1 'polypeptide(L)'
;MNETRHALILHLASGGEPLVYALSDRAAKSLAPRLPVLMASAGVDTPELADGTNAAINFGHVASAHLDTLPAHVRVYGSPDRGVGFGK
;
A
#
# COMPACT_ATOMS: atom_id res chain seq x y z
N MET A 1 -5.42 -0.12 22.22
CA MET A 1 -5.33 0.90 21.15
C MET A 1 -5.71 0.19 19.86
N ASN A 2 -6.59 0.78 19.05
CA ASN A 2 -7.05 0.14 17.81
C ASN A 2 -5.85 0.15 16.83
N GLU A 3 -5.23 -1.00 16.58
CA GLU A 3 -4.10 -1.08 15.65
C GLU A 3 -4.56 -0.63 14.26
N THR A 4 -3.86 0.35 13.68
CA THR A 4 -4.08 0.84 12.32
C THR A 4 -2.85 0.51 11.47
N ARG A 5 -3.06 0.32 10.16
CA ARG A 5 -2.00 0.05 9.18
C ARG A 5 -1.97 1.12 8.11
N HIS A 6 -0.77 1.51 7.68
CA HIS A 6 -0.61 2.41 6.54
C HIS A 6 -1.01 1.71 5.24
N ALA A 7 -1.78 2.39 4.42
CA ALA A 7 -2.21 1.88 3.12
C ALA A 7 -1.88 2.86 2.00
N LEU A 8 -1.46 2.31 0.86
CA LEU A 8 -1.41 3.00 -0.42
C LEU A 8 -2.61 2.58 -1.24
N ILE A 9 -3.44 3.55 -1.61
CA ILE A 9 -4.63 3.35 -2.44
C ILE A 9 -4.34 3.92 -3.82
N LEU A 10 -4.51 3.09 -4.85
CA LEU A 10 -4.26 3.42 -6.25
C LEU A 10 -5.53 3.24 -7.08
N HIS A 11 -5.99 4.31 -7.72
CA HIS A 11 -7.02 4.23 -8.75
C HIS A 11 -6.34 4.10 -10.10
N LEU A 12 -6.62 3.03 -10.84
CA LEU A 12 -6.01 2.80 -12.15
C LEU A 12 -6.67 3.67 -13.23
N ALA A 13 -5.87 4.11 -14.21
CA ALA A 13 -6.35 4.90 -15.35
C ALA A 13 -7.34 4.14 -16.23
N SER A 14 -7.29 2.80 -16.24
CA SER A 14 -8.27 1.93 -16.91
C SER A 14 -9.62 1.88 -16.21
N GLY A 15 -9.75 2.42 -14.99
CA GLY A 15 -10.91 2.24 -14.11
C GLY A 15 -10.91 0.90 -13.38
N GLY A 16 -11.98 0.63 -12.63
CA GLY A 16 -12.17 -0.57 -11.80
C GLY A 16 -12.03 -0.33 -10.30
N GLU A 17 -11.95 -1.43 -9.54
CA GLU A 17 -11.70 -1.36 -8.09
C GLU A 17 -10.27 -0.86 -7.81
N PRO A 18 -10.07 -0.01 -6.78
CA PRO A 18 -8.74 0.47 -6.42
C PRO A 18 -7.83 -0.67 -5.96
N LEU A 19 -6.55 -0.59 -6.32
CA LEU A 19 -5.54 -1.44 -5.70
C LEU A 19 -5.16 -0.85 -4.35
N VAL A 20 -5.19 -1.68 -3.31
CA VAL A 20 -4.86 -1.27 -1.95
C VAL A 20 -3.72 -2.13 -1.41
N TYR A 21 -2.63 -1.48 -1.03
CA TYR A 21 -1.43 -2.11 -0.48
C TYR A 21 -1.23 -1.70 0.97
N ALA A 22 -1.10 -2.65 1.89
CA ALA A 22 -0.64 -2.38 3.24
C ALA A 22 0.88 -2.18 3.22
N LEU A 23 1.34 -1.00 3.61
CA LEU A 23 2.76 -0.63 3.60
C LEU A 23 3.41 -0.90 4.96
N SER A 24 4.72 -1.15 4.95
CA SER A 24 5.53 -1.03 6.18
C SER A 24 5.57 0.44 6.63
N ASP A 25 5.74 0.69 7.94
CA ASP A 25 5.84 2.05 8.49
C ASP A 25 6.97 2.85 7.83
N ARG A 26 8.08 2.17 7.54
CA ARG A 26 9.23 2.74 6.85
C ARG A 26 8.87 3.15 5.43
N ALA A 27 8.24 2.24 4.69
CA ALA A 27 7.82 2.50 3.32
C ALA A 27 6.85 3.67 3.26
N ALA A 28 5.82 3.69 4.10
CA ALA A 28 4.82 4.77 4.16
C ALA A 28 5.47 6.14 4.39
N LYS A 29 6.36 6.27 5.38
CA LYS A 29 7.09 7.51 5.66
C LYS A 29 7.98 7.96 4.51
N SER A 30 8.65 7.02 3.84
CA SER A 30 9.55 7.32 2.71
C SER A 30 8.81 7.64 1.41
N LEU A 31 7.62 7.05 1.22
CA LEU A 31 6.82 7.20 -0.01
C LEU A 31 6.03 8.50 -0.01
N ALA A 32 5.50 8.93 1.13
CA ALA A 32 4.68 10.13 1.26
C ALA A 32 5.25 11.37 0.53
N PRO A 33 6.52 11.78 0.74
CA PRO A 33 7.08 12.95 0.04
C PRO A 33 7.40 12.70 -1.44
N ARG A 34 7.55 11.44 -1.87
CA ARG A 34 7.91 11.07 -3.25
C ARG A 34 6.68 10.85 -4.14
N LEU A 35 5.52 10.59 -3.55
CA LEU A 35 4.30 10.25 -4.28
C LEU A 35 3.91 11.28 -5.37
N PRO A 36 3.95 12.61 -5.13
CA PRO A 36 3.65 13.58 -6.18
C PRO A 36 4.61 13.49 -7.37
N VAL A 37 5.90 13.27 -7.11
CA VAL A 37 6.93 13.15 -8.16
C VAL A 37 6.73 11.87 -8.96
N LEU A 38 6.46 10.74 -8.29
CA LEU A 38 6.16 9.46 -8.95
C LEU A 38 4.94 9.56 -9.87
N MET A 39 3.87 10.20 -9.40
CA MET A 39 2.66 10.45 -10.20
C MET A 39 2.95 11.36 -11.41
N ALA A 40 3.70 12.46 -11.22
CA ALA A 40 3.99 13.42 -12.29
C ALA A 40 4.95 12.88 -13.35
N SER A 41 5.88 12.00 -12.95
CA SER A 41 6.91 11.45 -13.84
C SER A 41 6.56 10.09 -14.44
N ALA A 42 5.40 9.51 -14.10
CA ALA A 42 5.08 8.11 -14.39
C ALA A 42 6.18 7.14 -13.91
N GLY A 43 6.76 7.43 -12.74
CA GLY A 43 7.87 6.68 -12.18
C GLY A 43 7.47 5.27 -11.72
N VAL A 44 8.48 4.42 -11.49
CA VAL A 44 8.31 3.12 -10.84
C VAL A 44 8.89 3.18 -9.44
N ASP A 45 8.16 2.69 -8.45
CA ASP A 45 8.67 2.49 -7.09
C ASP A 45 8.42 1.06 -6.62
N THR A 46 9.22 0.60 -5.65
CA THR A 46 9.08 -0.76 -5.09
C THR A 46 8.98 -0.72 -3.56
N PRO A 47 7.88 -0.19 -2.99
CA PRO A 47 7.74 -0.11 -1.53
C PRO A 47 7.67 -1.49 -0.88
N GLU A 48 8.22 -1.55 0.34
CA GLU A 48 8.05 -2.68 1.26
C GLU A 48 6.63 -2.67 1.84
N LEU A 49 6.00 -3.82 1.81
CA LEU A 49 4.66 -4.08 2.33
C LEU A 49 4.71 -4.50 3.80
N ALA A 50 3.56 -4.48 4.47
CA ALA A 50 3.48 -4.81 5.89
C ALA A 50 3.78 -6.30 6.20
N ASP A 51 3.72 -7.19 5.21
CA ASP A 51 4.12 -8.60 5.30
C ASP A 51 5.62 -8.83 5.01
N GLY A 52 6.40 -7.77 4.77
CA GLY A 52 7.82 -7.82 4.45
C GLY A 52 8.12 -8.15 2.99
N THR A 53 7.11 -8.33 2.14
CA THR A 53 7.31 -8.43 0.68
C THR A 53 7.41 -7.06 0.03
N ASN A 54 7.74 -7.02 -1.26
CA ASN A 54 7.89 -5.78 -2.03
C ASN A 54 6.91 -5.78 -3.21
N ALA A 55 6.28 -4.64 -3.51
CA ALA A 55 5.41 -4.48 -4.67
C ALA A 55 6.02 -3.49 -5.68
N ALA A 56 6.32 -3.93 -6.90
CA ALA A 56 6.73 -3.03 -7.97
C ALA A 56 5.50 -2.33 -8.58
N ILE A 57 5.45 -1.00 -8.50
CA ILE A 57 4.31 -0.19 -8.90
C ILE A 57 4.74 0.80 -9.97
N ASN A 58 4.13 0.72 -11.15
CA ASN A 58 4.28 1.69 -12.23
C ASN A 58 3.18 2.75 -12.13
N PHE A 59 3.57 3.98 -11.74
CA PHE A 59 2.63 5.08 -11.56
C PHE A 59 2.11 5.65 -12.89
N GLY A 60 2.68 5.28 -14.04
CA GLY A 60 2.15 5.64 -15.37
C GLY A 60 0.77 5.04 -15.69
N HIS A 61 0.32 4.05 -14.93
CA HIS A 61 -1.02 3.45 -15.06
C HIS A 61 -1.99 3.90 -13.96
N VAL A 62 -1.60 4.85 -13.11
CA VAL A 62 -2.36 5.30 -11.95
C VAL A 62 -2.97 6.67 -12.24
N ALA A 63 -4.29 6.79 -12.13
CA ALA A 63 -5.02 8.04 -12.25
C ALA A 63 -4.96 8.89 -10.99
N SER A 64 -5.02 8.26 -9.81
CA SER A 64 -4.82 8.94 -8.53
C SER A 64 -4.23 7.98 -7.49
N ALA A 65 -3.43 8.53 -6.58
CA ALA A 65 -2.83 7.79 -5.48
C ALA A 65 -2.91 8.60 -4.20
N HIS A 66 -3.17 7.93 -3.08
CA HIS A 66 -3.11 8.56 -1.76
C HIS A 66 -2.72 7.54 -0.68
N LEU A 67 -2.23 8.07 0.44
CA LEU A 67 -1.96 7.30 1.64
C LEU A 67 -3.13 7.45 2.60
N ASP A 68 -3.52 6.36 3.24
CA ASP A 68 -4.55 6.34 4.27
C ASP A 68 -4.17 5.35 5.39
N THR A 69 -5.04 5.20 6.37
CA THR A 69 -4.94 4.21 7.44
C THR A 69 -6.12 3.26 7.40
N LEU A 70 -5.83 1.96 7.47
CA LEU A 70 -6.84 0.91 7.53
C LEU A 70 -6.92 0.31 8.93
N PRO A 71 -8.12 -0.11 9.39
CA PRO A 71 -8.24 -0.94 10.57
C PRO A 71 -7.43 -2.24 10.41
N ALA A 72 -6.73 -2.69 11.46
CA ALA A 72 -5.84 -3.85 11.35
C ALA A 72 -6.51 -5.17 10.92
N HIS A 73 -7.83 -5.32 11.04
CA HIS A 73 -8.55 -6.51 10.61
C HIS A 73 -8.83 -6.58 9.09
N VAL A 74 -8.70 -5.47 8.35
CA VAL A 74 -8.97 -5.44 6.90
C VAL A 74 -7.82 -6.09 6.13
N ARG A 75 -8.08 -7.16 5.36
CA ARG A 75 -7.06 -7.79 4.52
C ARG A 75 -7.04 -7.12 3.13
N VAL A 76 -5.86 -6.63 2.76
CA VAL A 76 -5.49 -6.08 1.45
C VAL A 76 -4.13 -6.66 1.02
N TYR A 77 -3.64 -6.34 -0.18
CA TYR A 77 -2.32 -6.80 -0.63
C TYR A 77 -1.23 -6.38 0.37
N GLY A 78 -0.30 -7.30 0.67
CA GLY A 78 0.78 -7.00 1.63
C GLY A 78 0.36 -7.02 3.10
N SER A 79 -0.85 -7.47 3.42
CA SER A 79 -1.28 -7.62 4.82
C SER A 79 -0.49 -8.74 5.50
N PRO A 80 0.04 -8.53 6.72
CA PRO A 80 0.73 -9.60 7.44
C PRO A 80 -0.23 -10.77 7.64
N ASP A 81 0.27 -11.99 7.46
CA ASP A 81 -0.55 -13.15 7.76
C ASP A 81 -0.71 -13.26 9.27
N ARG A 82 -1.88 -12.87 9.77
CA ARG A 82 -2.28 -13.28 11.12
C ARG A 82 -2.51 -14.78 11.04
N GLY A 83 -1.51 -15.55 11.48
CA GLY A 83 -1.65 -16.98 11.67
C GLY A 83 -3.00 -17.27 12.33
N VAL A 84 -3.74 -18.22 11.76
CA VAL A 84 -5.06 -18.60 12.26
C VAL A 84 -4.86 -19.17 13.66
N GLY A 85 -5.14 -18.36 14.68
CA GLY A 85 -5.01 -18.75 16.07
C GLY A 85 -6.03 -19.81 16.45
N PHE A 86 -5.71 -21.07 16.20
CA PHE A 86 -6.14 -22.22 17.00
C PHE A 86 -4.98 -23.22 17.06
N GLY A 87 -4.03 -22.97 17.97
CA GLY A 87 -2.95 -23.88 18.30
C GLY A 87 -2.65 -23.76 19.79
N LYS A 88 -2.79 -24.88 20.50
CA LYS A 88 -2.65 -25.07 21.96
C LYS A 88 -1.35 -24.54 22.55
#